data_AF-A0A954SL62-F1
#
_entry.id   AF-A0A954SL62-F1
#
_cell.length_a   1.000
_cell.length_b   1.000
_cell.length_c   1.000
_cell.angle_alpha   90.00
_cell.angle_beta   90.00
_cell.angle_gamma   90.00
#
_symmetry.space_group_name_H-M   'P 1'
#
loop_
_entity.id
_entity.type
_entity.pdbx_description
1 polymer ?
#
loop_
_entity_poly.entity_id
_entity_poly.type
_entity_poly.pdbx_seq_one_letter_code
_entity_poly.pdbx_strand_id
1 'polypeptide(L)'
;MSCRPAQGLASLSIPLALFVLTAALQADMPSPPGDVQRQLKQACFDCHDKDTSEGGLNLTLVPWELERPENRQRWIKIHDRIAKGEMPPDGVGLTDADRATLLDALAAPIRQIDLAEIRRSGRGPLRRLTRGEFEQDLRDLLMLPHLDIRDMLPEDRERDHCNKVATALDFSRVQLEACLQATETALVAAAASGVAPRPAQHDFLPATRMFVAANTFGEREAMFYAKDSQMVPLSGGDLSRLRKEGTHDPEMELAIFRSASWPYYGYPDTF
;
A
#
# COMPACT_ATOMS: atom_id res chain seq x y z
N MET A 1 33.34 73.79 -25.29
CA MET A 1 32.71 73.92 -23.95
C MET A 1 32.83 72.58 -23.25
N SER A 2 33.19 72.60 -21.95
CA SER A 2 33.11 71.54 -20.92
C SER A 2 33.50 70.07 -21.13
N CYS A 3 34.21 69.58 -20.10
CA CYS A 3 34.15 68.24 -19.48
C CYS A 3 34.86 67.01 -20.10
N ARG A 4 35.98 66.65 -19.45
CA ARG A 4 36.43 65.28 -19.07
C ARG A 4 35.39 64.62 -18.11
N PRO A 5 35.44 63.31 -17.74
CA PRO A 5 36.55 62.34 -17.71
C PRO A 5 36.24 61.05 -18.54
N ALA A 6 36.78 59.82 -18.38
CA ALA A 6 37.55 59.20 -17.29
C ALA A 6 38.58 58.11 -17.75
N GLN A 7 38.76 57.06 -16.93
CA GLN A 7 39.85 56.07 -16.89
C GLN A 7 39.29 54.64 -16.86
N GLY A 8 39.98 53.67 -17.46
CA GLY A 8 39.67 52.24 -17.35
C GLY A 8 40.68 51.50 -16.47
N LEU A 9 40.22 50.61 -15.59
CA LEU A 9 41.04 49.71 -14.77
C LEU A 9 41.03 48.30 -15.39
N ALA A 10 42.21 47.74 -15.64
CA ALA A 10 42.36 46.38 -16.15
C ALA A 10 42.52 45.38 -15.01
N SER A 11 41.62 44.40 -14.93
CA SER A 11 41.64 43.32 -13.94
C SER A 11 42.35 42.07 -14.47
N LEU A 12 43.57 41.80 -14.00
CA LEU A 12 44.23 40.51 -14.21
C LEU A 12 43.56 39.43 -13.34
N SER A 13 43.17 38.31 -13.96
CA SER A 13 42.69 37.11 -13.28
C SER A 13 43.69 35.97 -13.47
N ILE A 14 44.21 35.41 -12.37
CA ILE A 14 45.12 34.27 -12.38
C ILE A 14 44.31 32.99 -12.11
N PRO A 15 44.31 31.99 -13.01
CA PRO A 15 43.57 30.74 -12.77
C PRO A 15 44.38 29.80 -11.86
N LEU A 16 43.84 29.52 -10.68
CA LEU A 16 44.36 28.49 -9.77
C LEU A 16 43.85 27.11 -10.21
N ALA A 17 44.71 26.32 -10.85
CA ALA A 17 44.35 24.98 -11.32
C ALA A 17 44.30 23.97 -10.17
N LEU A 18 43.08 23.58 -9.76
CA LEU A 18 42.85 22.58 -8.71
C LEU A 18 42.81 21.16 -9.32
N PHE A 19 43.90 20.41 -9.17
CA PHE A 19 44.01 19.04 -9.69
C PHE A 19 43.31 18.05 -8.74
N VAL A 20 42.06 17.69 -9.02
CA VAL A 20 41.30 16.71 -8.23
C VAL A 20 41.70 15.30 -8.65
N LEU A 21 42.40 14.59 -7.76
CA LEU A 21 42.80 13.19 -7.97
C LEU A 21 41.62 12.27 -7.63
N THR A 22 40.84 11.88 -8.65
CA THR A 22 39.74 10.92 -8.51
C THR A 22 40.27 9.49 -8.39
N ALA A 23 40.33 8.96 -7.17
CA ALA A 23 40.49 7.53 -6.94
C ALA A 23 39.24 6.79 -7.43
N ALA A 24 39.37 6.03 -8.52
CA ALA A 24 38.29 5.18 -9.01
C ALA A 24 38.11 3.99 -8.04
N LEU A 25 36.99 3.96 -7.30
CA LEU A 25 36.54 2.72 -6.69
C LEU A 25 36.14 1.77 -7.81
N GLN A 26 36.95 0.74 -8.04
CA GLN A 26 36.50 -0.44 -8.76
C GLN A 26 35.47 -1.13 -7.86
N ALA A 27 34.19 -0.95 -8.19
CA ALA A 27 33.14 -1.78 -7.61
C ALA A 27 33.38 -3.22 -8.07
N ASP A 28 33.63 -4.11 -7.12
CA ASP A 28 33.84 -5.52 -7.40
C ASP A 28 32.54 -6.08 -8.00
N MET A 29 32.61 -6.60 -9.22
CA MET A 29 31.42 -7.08 -9.93
C MET A 29 30.85 -8.29 -9.17
N PRO A 30 29.53 -8.35 -8.93
CA PRO A 30 28.90 -9.53 -8.33
C PRO A 30 29.29 -10.79 -9.11
N SER A 31 29.87 -11.76 -8.40
CA SER A 31 30.38 -13.01 -8.95
C SER A 31 29.85 -14.21 -8.16
N PRO A 32 29.70 -15.39 -8.79
CA PRO A 32 29.23 -16.57 -8.09
C PRO A 32 30.19 -16.95 -6.94
N PRO A 33 29.71 -17.63 -5.88
CA PRO A 33 30.59 -18.21 -4.87
C PRO A 33 31.74 -18.99 -5.52
N GLY A 34 32.95 -18.89 -4.97
CA GLY A 34 34.17 -19.38 -5.63
C GLY A 34 34.10 -20.85 -6.06
N ASP A 35 33.43 -21.70 -5.29
CA ASP A 35 33.24 -23.11 -5.61
C ASP A 35 32.19 -23.35 -6.71
N VAL A 36 31.13 -22.53 -6.77
CA VAL A 36 30.21 -22.51 -7.92
C VAL A 36 30.97 -22.14 -9.20
N GLN A 37 31.79 -21.09 -9.14
CA GLN A 37 32.58 -20.67 -10.31
C GLN A 37 33.60 -21.75 -10.74
N ARG A 38 34.16 -22.50 -9.78
CA ARG A 38 35.06 -23.63 -10.02
C ARG A 38 34.33 -24.78 -10.72
N GLN A 39 33.19 -25.21 -10.20
CA GLN A 39 32.40 -26.32 -10.75
C GLN A 39 31.85 -25.99 -12.15
N LEU A 40 31.36 -24.76 -12.38
CA LEU A 40 30.93 -24.30 -13.71
C LEU A 40 32.07 -24.36 -14.75
N LYS A 41 33.30 -23.98 -14.35
CA LYS A 41 34.49 -24.08 -15.22
C LYS A 41 34.88 -25.53 -15.53
N GLN A 42 34.61 -26.47 -14.61
CA GLN A 42 34.97 -27.89 -14.75
C GLN A 42 33.92 -28.73 -15.50
N ALA A 43 32.64 -28.35 -15.42
CA ALA A 43 31.52 -29.19 -15.86
C ALA A 43 30.61 -28.55 -16.92
N CYS A 44 30.78 -27.26 -17.23
CA CYS A 44 29.83 -26.53 -18.09
C CYS A 44 30.49 -25.70 -19.20
N PHE A 45 31.71 -25.18 -18.99
CA PHE A 45 32.31 -24.24 -19.95
C PHE A 45 32.78 -24.90 -21.26
N ASP A 46 33.01 -26.22 -21.29
CA ASP A 46 33.33 -26.94 -22.53
C ASP A 46 32.20 -26.86 -23.59
N CYS A 47 30.93 -26.70 -23.15
CA CYS A 47 29.74 -26.61 -24.01
C CYS A 47 29.03 -25.24 -23.98
N HIS A 48 29.29 -24.41 -22.97
CA HIS A 48 28.54 -23.17 -22.68
C HIS A 48 29.44 -21.96 -22.38
N ASP A 49 30.46 -21.73 -23.21
CA ASP A 49 31.31 -20.54 -23.15
C ASP A 49 31.03 -19.55 -24.30
N LYS A 50 32.03 -18.71 -24.62
CA LYS A 50 31.99 -17.72 -25.70
C LYS A 50 32.17 -18.28 -27.11
N ASP A 51 32.81 -19.43 -27.26
CA ASP A 51 33.15 -20.04 -28.53
C ASP A 51 32.17 -21.21 -28.85
N THR A 52 31.67 -21.88 -27.81
CA THR A 52 30.69 -22.97 -27.85
C THR A 52 29.46 -22.58 -27.02
N SER A 53 28.26 -22.56 -27.61
CA SER A 53 27.03 -22.14 -26.92
C SER A 53 25.88 -23.11 -27.18
N GLU A 54 26.03 -24.35 -26.72
CA GLU A 54 25.01 -25.40 -26.88
C GLU A 54 23.68 -24.98 -26.23
N GLY A 55 22.57 -25.39 -26.85
CA GLY A 55 21.22 -24.98 -26.43
C GLY A 55 20.97 -23.45 -26.45
N GLY A 56 21.86 -22.66 -27.05
CA GLY A 56 21.81 -21.20 -27.03
C GLY A 56 22.24 -20.56 -25.70
N LEU A 57 22.93 -21.32 -24.83
CA LEU A 57 23.43 -20.82 -23.54
C LEU A 57 24.94 -20.56 -23.60
N ASN A 58 25.32 -19.33 -23.27
CA ASN A 58 26.69 -18.88 -23.05
C ASN A 58 26.78 -18.36 -21.61
N LEU A 59 27.45 -19.10 -20.72
CA LEU A 59 27.56 -18.73 -19.29
C LEU A 59 28.47 -17.52 -19.05
N THR A 60 29.39 -17.20 -19.96
CA THR A 60 30.23 -15.98 -19.86
C THR A 60 29.40 -14.69 -20.04
N LEU A 61 28.19 -14.80 -20.62
CA LEU A 61 27.25 -13.71 -20.83
C LEU A 61 26.04 -13.75 -19.88
N VAL A 62 26.13 -14.50 -18.77
CA VAL A 62 25.11 -14.50 -17.69
C VAL A 62 25.72 -13.89 -16.41
N PRO A 63 25.53 -12.58 -16.15
CA PRO A 63 26.05 -11.94 -14.95
C PRO A 63 25.48 -12.55 -13.67
N TRP A 64 26.26 -12.57 -12.59
CA TRP A 64 25.80 -12.99 -11.26
C TRP A 64 25.14 -11.82 -10.50
N GLU A 65 24.26 -11.08 -11.18
CA GLU A 65 23.46 -10.00 -10.58
C GLU A 65 22.04 -10.51 -10.34
N LEU A 66 21.85 -11.30 -9.27
CA LEU A 66 20.58 -11.98 -8.96
C LEU A 66 19.45 -11.00 -8.59
N GLU A 67 19.78 -9.75 -8.26
CA GLU A 67 18.85 -8.66 -8.07
C GLU A 67 18.08 -8.33 -9.35
N ARG A 68 18.69 -8.56 -10.53
CA ARG A 68 18.02 -8.36 -11.83
C ARG A 68 17.16 -9.59 -12.17
N PRO A 69 15.83 -9.44 -12.36
CA PRO A 69 14.94 -10.58 -12.60
C PRO A 69 15.34 -11.43 -13.82
N GLU A 70 15.76 -10.80 -14.92
CA GLU A 70 16.28 -11.45 -16.14
C GLU A 70 17.44 -12.42 -15.85
N ASN A 71 18.45 -11.95 -15.11
CA ASN A 71 19.62 -12.76 -14.74
C ASN A 71 19.23 -13.87 -13.77
N ARG A 72 18.41 -13.54 -12.76
CA ARG A 72 17.92 -14.53 -11.79
C ARG A 72 17.11 -15.65 -12.45
N GLN A 73 16.24 -15.34 -13.41
CA GLN A 73 15.51 -16.36 -14.17
C GLN A 73 16.44 -17.27 -14.99
N ARG A 74 17.53 -16.74 -15.56
CA ARG A 74 18.55 -17.56 -16.23
C ARG A 74 19.23 -18.52 -15.24
N TRP A 75 19.62 -18.02 -14.06
CA TRP A 75 20.24 -18.85 -13.01
C TRP A 75 19.28 -19.88 -12.41
N ILE A 76 18.00 -19.56 -12.23
CA ILE A 76 16.95 -20.53 -11.87
C ILE A 76 16.85 -21.62 -12.94
N LYS A 77 16.80 -21.25 -14.22
CA LYS A 77 16.74 -22.23 -15.32
C LYS A 77 17.98 -23.14 -15.37
N ILE A 78 19.18 -22.60 -15.09
CA ILE A 78 20.42 -23.38 -14.99
C ILE A 78 20.32 -24.37 -13.83
N HIS A 79 19.97 -23.89 -12.63
CA HIS A 79 19.72 -24.73 -11.45
C HIS A 79 18.72 -25.86 -11.76
N ASP A 80 17.57 -25.54 -12.36
CA ASP A 80 16.50 -26.50 -12.64
C ASP A 80 16.91 -27.57 -13.66
N ARG A 81 17.77 -27.24 -14.63
CA ARG A 81 18.33 -28.21 -15.59
C ARG A 81 19.33 -29.15 -14.91
N ILE A 82 20.17 -28.63 -14.01
CA ILE A 82 21.10 -29.43 -13.20
C ILE A 82 20.32 -30.34 -12.23
N ALA A 83 19.24 -29.83 -11.60
CA ALA A 83 18.40 -30.55 -10.65
C ALA A 83 17.64 -31.71 -11.30
N LYS A 84 17.23 -31.56 -12.56
CA LYS A 84 16.59 -32.62 -13.35
C LYS A 84 17.57 -33.65 -13.93
N GLY A 85 18.87 -33.47 -13.71
CA GLY A 85 19.91 -34.33 -14.31
C GLY A 85 20.10 -34.12 -15.82
N GLU A 86 19.49 -33.09 -16.42
CA GLU A 86 19.61 -32.81 -17.86
C GLU A 86 20.97 -32.22 -18.25
N MET A 87 21.72 -31.71 -17.26
CA MET A 87 23.04 -31.10 -17.44
C MET A 87 24.03 -31.62 -16.38
N PRO A 88 25.28 -31.97 -16.75
CA PRO A 88 25.74 -32.23 -18.12
C PRO A 88 25.05 -33.49 -18.71
N PRO A 89 24.76 -33.53 -20.03
CA PRO A 89 23.93 -34.58 -20.64
C PRO A 89 24.59 -35.97 -20.60
N ASP A 90 25.92 -36.03 -20.70
CA ASP A 90 26.69 -37.28 -20.63
C ASP A 90 27.01 -37.70 -19.19
N GLY A 91 26.60 -36.92 -18.18
CA GLY A 91 26.95 -37.10 -16.77
C GLY A 91 28.43 -36.83 -16.42
N VAL A 92 29.30 -36.69 -17.43
CA VAL A 92 30.73 -36.43 -17.26
C VAL A 92 30.97 -35.04 -16.66
N GLY A 93 31.92 -34.93 -15.74
CA GLY A 93 32.35 -33.66 -15.14
C GLY A 93 31.61 -33.22 -13.88
N LEU A 94 30.47 -33.84 -13.53
CA LEU A 94 29.70 -33.49 -12.32
C LEU A 94 29.20 -34.74 -11.58
N THR A 95 29.88 -35.14 -10.50
CA THR A 95 29.45 -36.26 -9.64
C THR A 95 28.15 -35.92 -8.91
N ASP A 96 27.43 -36.92 -8.38
CA ASP A 96 26.20 -36.68 -7.61
C ASP A 96 26.44 -35.80 -6.36
N ALA A 97 27.61 -35.94 -5.72
CA ALA A 97 28.00 -35.13 -4.58
C ALA A 97 28.32 -33.68 -4.98
N ASP A 98 29.03 -33.48 -6.10
CA ASP A 98 29.29 -32.14 -6.65
C ASP A 98 28.01 -31.49 -7.14
N ARG A 99 27.09 -32.26 -7.76
CA ARG A 99 25.77 -31.81 -8.20
C ARG A 99 24.94 -31.30 -7.03
N ALA A 100 24.84 -32.06 -5.94
CA ALA A 100 24.14 -31.63 -4.74
C ALA A 100 24.74 -30.34 -4.16
N THR A 101 26.08 -30.28 -4.06
CA THR A 101 26.82 -29.11 -3.58
C THR A 101 26.57 -27.87 -4.46
N LEU A 102 26.59 -28.03 -5.79
CA LEU A 102 26.32 -26.98 -6.76
C LEU A 102 24.89 -26.46 -6.65
N LEU A 103 23.92 -27.37 -6.53
CA LEU A 103 22.51 -27.03 -6.39
C LEU A 103 22.25 -26.23 -5.11
N ASP A 104 22.76 -26.66 -3.96
CA ASP A 104 22.61 -25.94 -2.69
C ASP A 104 23.27 -24.54 -2.76
N ALA A 105 24.47 -24.46 -3.34
CA ALA A 105 25.22 -23.21 -3.49
C ALA A 105 24.57 -22.22 -4.48
N LEU A 106 23.83 -22.69 -5.49
CA LEU A 106 22.99 -21.86 -6.36
C LEU A 106 21.67 -21.49 -5.68
N ALA A 107 21.00 -22.45 -5.02
CA ALA A 107 19.67 -22.29 -4.46
C ALA A 107 19.62 -21.29 -3.29
N ALA A 108 20.63 -21.31 -2.40
CA ALA A 108 20.68 -20.41 -1.24
C ALA A 108 20.60 -18.91 -1.60
N PRO A 109 21.48 -18.35 -2.46
CA PRO A 109 21.42 -16.94 -2.84
C PRO A 109 20.20 -16.60 -3.71
N ILE A 110 19.79 -17.49 -4.63
CA ILE A 110 18.56 -17.30 -5.44
C ILE A 110 17.34 -17.16 -4.52
N ARG A 111 17.18 -18.09 -3.56
CA ARG A 111 16.08 -18.10 -2.59
C ARG A 111 16.13 -16.90 -1.64
N GLN A 112 17.32 -16.43 -1.27
CA GLN A 112 17.47 -15.25 -0.43
C GLN A 112 16.93 -13.99 -1.11
N ILE A 113 17.25 -13.79 -2.40
CA ILE A 113 16.74 -12.65 -3.19
C ILE A 113 15.24 -12.79 -3.42
N ASP A 114 14.75 -13.97 -3.80
CA ASP A 114 13.32 -14.24 -4.01
C ASP A 114 12.49 -13.94 -2.75
N LEU A 115 12.92 -14.44 -1.58
CA LEU A 115 12.26 -14.15 -0.30
C LEU A 115 12.33 -12.67 0.09
N ALA A 116 13.39 -11.94 -0.29
CA ALA A 116 13.49 -10.50 -0.06
C ALA A 116 12.52 -9.71 -0.95
N GLU A 117 12.38 -10.11 -2.22
CA GLU A 117 11.41 -9.54 -3.15
C GLU A 117 9.97 -9.84 -2.71
N ILE A 118 9.67 -11.07 -2.29
CA ILE A 118 8.37 -11.45 -1.74
C ILE A 118 8.00 -10.63 -0.50
N ARG A 119 8.95 -10.39 0.42
CA ARG A 119 8.72 -9.53 1.59
C ARG A 119 8.46 -8.07 1.24
N ARG A 120 9.07 -7.56 0.17
CA ARG A 120 8.93 -6.17 -0.30
C ARG A 120 7.67 -5.93 -1.12
N SER A 121 7.30 -6.90 -1.96
CA SER A 121 6.37 -6.72 -3.08
C SER A 121 5.17 -7.66 -3.05
N GLY A 122 5.13 -8.63 -2.14
CA GLY A 122 4.18 -9.76 -2.16
C GLY A 122 4.64 -10.91 -3.06
N ARG A 123 3.94 -12.05 -3.01
CA ARG A 123 4.26 -13.27 -3.79
C ARG A 123 3.96 -13.16 -5.29
N GLY A 124 3.26 -12.12 -5.71
CA GLY A 124 2.83 -11.94 -7.09
C GLY A 124 2.05 -10.63 -7.25
N PRO A 125 1.69 -10.25 -8.48
CA PRO A 125 0.90 -9.05 -8.74
C PRO A 125 -0.45 -9.14 -8.03
N LEU A 126 -0.84 -8.05 -7.37
CA LEU A 126 -2.18 -7.90 -6.82
C LEU A 126 -3.21 -7.96 -7.97
N ARG A 127 -4.29 -8.70 -7.74
CA ARG A 127 -5.47 -8.74 -8.60
C ARG A 127 -6.72 -8.48 -7.78
N ARG A 128 -7.75 -7.95 -8.40
CA ARG A 128 -9.11 -8.02 -7.84
C ARG A 128 -9.69 -9.43 -7.97
N LEU A 129 -10.76 -9.69 -7.23
CA LEU A 129 -11.65 -10.83 -7.48
C LEU A 129 -12.34 -10.65 -8.85
N THR A 130 -12.65 -11.76 -9.52
CA THR A 130 -13.58 -11.76 -10.66
C THR A 130 -14.99 -11.41 -10.18
N ARG A 131 -15.91 -11.00 -11.05
CA ARG A 131 -17.30 -10.70 -10.65
C ARG A 131 -18.00 -11.90 -10.00
N GLY A 132 -17.67 -13.11 -10.44
CA GLY A 132 -18.17 -14.37 -9.85
C GLY A 132 -17.51 -14.74 -8.51
N GLU A 133 -16.21 -14.48 -8.36
CA GLU A 133 -15.53 -14.63 -7.05
C GLU A 133 -16.08 -13.62 -6.03
N PHE A 134 -16.27 -12.36 -6.43
CA PHE A 134 -16.82 -11.32 -5.57
C PHE A 134 -18.25 -11.60 -5.10
N GLU A 135 -19.11 -12.08 -6.00
CA GLU A 135 -20.45 -12.53 -5.61
C GLU A 135 -20.40 -13.71 -4.64
N GLN A 136 -19.58 -14.74 -4.92
CA GLN A 136 -19.50 -15.92 -4.08
C GLN A 136 -18.94 -15.60 -2.68
N ASP A 137 -17.90 -14.76 -2.59
CA ASP A 137 -17.36 -14.29 -1.32
C ASP A 137 -18.44 -13.55 -0.49
N LEU A 138 -19.30 -12.74 -1.11
CA LEU A 138 -20.41 -12.07 -0.43
C LEU A 138 -21.57 -13.02 -0.07
N ARG A 139 -21.88 -14.03 -0.90
CA ARG A 139 -22.84 -15.10 -0.55
C ARG A 139 -22.40 -15.82 0.73
N ASP A 140 -21.12 -16.19 0.80
CA ASP A 140 -20.57 -16.98 1.91
C ASP A 140 -20.38 -16.12 3.17
N LEU A 141 -19.89 -14.88 3.03
CA LEU A 141 -19.68 -13.95 4.16
C LEU A 141 -20.99 -13.49 4.81
N LEU A 142 -22.02 -13.22 4.01
CA LEU A 142 -23.31 -12.69 4.47
C LEU A 142 -24.38 -13.78 4.67
N MET A 143 -24.05 -15.04 4.40
CA MET A 143 -24.97 -16.19 4.45
C MET A 143 -26.20 -16.02 3.53
N LEU A 144 -25.99 -15.43 2.35
CA LEU A 144 -27.03 -15.15 1.36
C LEU A 144 -26.86 -16.06 0.11
N PRO A 145 -27.24 -17.36 0.15
CA PRO A 145 -26.98 -18.31 -0.94
C PRO A 145 -27.68 -17.97 -2.27
N HIS A 146 -28.63 -17.03 -2.25
CA HIS A 146 -29.40 -16.57 -3.42
C HIS A 146 -29.14 -15.09 -3.77
N LEU A 147 -28.09 -14.48 -3.20
CA LEU A 147 -27.64 -13.14 -3.62
C LEU A 147 -27.30 -13.18 -5.12
N ASP A 148 -27.83 -12.25 -5.90
CA ASP A 148 -27.59 -12.12 -7.34
C ASP A 148 -27.14 -10.67 -7.61
N ILE A 149 -25.83 -10.48 -7.72
CA ILE A 149 -25.17 -9.18 -7.87
C ILE A 149 -24.05 -9.20 -8.91
N ARG A 150 -23.68 -10.37 -9.44
CA ARG A 150 -22.59 -10.58 -10.39
C ARG A 150 -22.62 -9.58 -11.55
N ASP A 151 -23.81 -9.36 -12.11
CA ASP A 151 -24.00 -8.54 -13.30
C ASP A 151 -24.18 -7.04 -12.99
N MET A 152 -24.11 -6.65 -11.70
CA MET A 152 -23.87 -5.27 -11.31
C MET A 152 -22.41 -4.84 -11.53
N LEU A 153 -21.48 -5.81 -11.59
CA LEU A 153 -20.06 -5.56 -11.83
C LEU A 153 -19.74 -5.64 -13.34
N PRO A 154 -18.82 -4.78 -13.85
CA PRO A 154 -18.30 -4.92 -15.20
C PRO A 154 -17.75 -6.33 -15.48
N GLU A 155 -17.88 -6.76 -16.74
CA GLU A 155 -17.37 -8.05 -17.17
C GLU A 155 -15.83 -8.13 -17.04
N ASP A 156 -15.35 -9.28 -16.58
CA ASP A 156 -13.92 -9.54 -16.42
C ASP A 156 -13.26 -9.72 -17.77
N ARG A 157 -12.10 -9.08 -17.97
CA ARG A 157 -11.32 -9.30 -19.19
C ARG A 157 -10.64 -10.66 -19.11
N GLU A 158 -10.68 -11.40 -20.21
CA GLU A 158 -9.95 -12.65 -20.35
C GLU A 158 -8.58 -12.43 -21.00
N ARG A 159 -7.63 -13.26 -20.59
CA ARG A 159 -6.33 -13.39 -21.24
C ARG A 159 -5.94 -14.86 -21.22
N ASP A 160 -5.40 -15.37 -22.32
CA ASP A 160 -4.98 -16.77 -22.45
C ASP A 160 -6.14 -17.75 -22.09
N HIS A 161 -7.37 -17.40 -22.50
CA HIS A 161 -8.65 -18.05 -22.16
C HIS A 161 -8.95 -18.19 -20.66
N CYS A 162 -8.35 -17.33 -19.83
CA CYS A 162 -8.50 -17.32 -18.38
C CYS A 162 -8.94 -15.93 -17.88
N ASN A 163 -10.00 -15.89 -17.06
CA ASN A 163 -10.49 -14.66 -16.43
C ASN A 163 -9.84 -14.35 -15.06
N LYS A 164 -8.89 -15.19 -14.58
CA LYS A 164 -8.19 -15.02 -13.28
C LYS A 164 -6.79 -14.45 -13.39
N VAL A 165 -6.38 -14.00 -14.58
CA VAL A 165 -5.01 -13.49 -14.84
C VAL A 165 -4.87 -12.09 -14.25
N ALA A 166 -3.95 -11.90 -13.32
CA ALA A 166 -3.79 -10.62 -12.59
C ALA A 166 -3.61 -9.41 -13.51
N THR A 167 -2.88 -9.53 -14.62
CA THR A 167 -2.67 -8.43 -15.58
C THR A 167 -3.91 -8.08 -16.42
N ALA A 168 -4.97 -8.90 -16.37
CA ALA A 168 -6.26 -8.63 -17.02
C ALA A 168 -7.32 -8.10 -16.03
N LEU A 169 -7.02 -8.13 -14.73
CA LEU A 169 -7.93 -7.77 -13.63
C LEU A 169 -7.47 -6.48 -12.93
N ASP A 170 -7.39 -5.39 -13.71
CA ASP A 170 -7.20 -4.03 -13.18
C ASP A 170 -8.43 -3.52 -12.41
N PHE A 171 -8.18 -2.56 -11.52
CA PHE A 171 -9.20 -1.94 -10.68
C PHE A 171 -9.46 -0.50 -11.16
N SER A 172 -10.45 -0.34 -12.04
CA SER A 172 -10.85 0.96 -12.58
C SER A 172 -11.78 1.72 -11.62
N ARG A 173 -12.01 3.02 -11.86
CA ARG A 173 -13.01 3.79 -11.11
C ARG A 173 -14.42 3.19 -11.23
N VAL A 174 -14.79 2.73 -12.43
CA VAL A 174 -16.08 2.07 -12.71
C VAL A 174 -16.19 0.77 -11.91
N GLN A 175 -15.10 0.00 -11.82
CA GLN A 175 -15.06 -1.21 -11.01
C GLN A 175 -15.26 -0.91 -9.51
N LEU A 176 -14.60 0.12 -8.98
CA LEU A 176 -14.75 0.54 -7.58
C LEU A 176 -16.20 0.92 -7.27
N GLU A 177 -16.81 1.76 -8.11
CA GLU A 177 -18.18 2.24 -7.93
C GLU A 177 -19.19 1.08 -7.99
N ALA A 178 -19.04 0.17 -8.95
CA ALA A 178 -19.85 -1.03 -9.06
C ALA A 178 -19.69 -1.97 -7.86
N CYS A 179 -18.47 -2.20 -7.38
CA CYS A 179 -18.22 -3.00 -6.18
C CYS A 179 -18.88 -2.37 -4.94
N LEU A 180 -18.85 -1.05 -4.78
CA LEU A 180 -19.52 -0.36 -3.67
C LEU A 180 -21.04 -0.50 -3.75
N GLN A 181 -21.64 -0.29 -4.92
CA GLN A 181 -23.09 -0.44 -5.14
C GLN A 181 -23.59 -1.88 -4.93
N ALA A 182 -22.82 -2.87 -5.42
CA ALA A 182 -23.10 -4.29 -5.20
C ALA A 182 -22.94 -4.70 -3.73
N THR A 183 -21.95 -4.15 -3.03
CA THR A 183 -21.77 -4.36 -1.57
C THR A 183 -22.94 -3.78 -0.79
N GLU A 184 -23.35 -2.54 -1.06
CA GLU A 184 -24.50 -1.90 -0.42
C GLU A 184 -25.76 -2.74 -0.61
N THR A 185 -26.01 -3.22 -1.84
CA THR A 185 -27.16 -4.08 -2.16
C THR A 185 -27.12 -5.40 -1.37
N ALA A 186 -25.95 -6.03 -1.26
CA ALA A 186 -25.76 -7.24 -0.48
C ALA A 186 -25.94 -7.01 1.04
N LEU A 187 -25.44 -5.88 1.55
CA LEU A 187 -25.60 -5.49 2.96
C LEU A 187 -27.06 -5.17 3.30
N VAL A 188 -27.80 -4.51 2.41
CA VAL A 188 -29.25 -4.28 2.57
C VAL A 188 -30.03 -5.59 2.56
N ALA A 189 -29.64 -6.56 1.74
CA ALA A 189 -30.24 -7.90 1.76
C ALA A 189 -29.89 -8.71 3.02
N ALA A 190 -28.69 -8.52 3.59
CA ALA A 190 -28.24 -9.18 4.81
C ALA A 190 -28.79 -8.53 6.09
N ALA A 191 -29.02 -7.23 6.09
CA ALA A 191 -29.60 -6.48 7.19
C ALA A 191 -31.01 -7.02 7.46
N ALA A 192 -31.19 -7.64 8.64
CA ALA A 192 -32.33 -8.51 8.96
C ALA A 192 -33.70 -7.89 8.61
N SER A 193 -34.25 -8.31 7.47
CA SER A 193 -35.63 -7.96 7.09
C SER A 193 -36.59 -8.48 8.17
N GLY A 194 -37.29 -7.54 8.81
CA GLY A 194 -38.18 -7.83 9.95
C GLY A 194 -37.79 -7.13 11.26
N VAL A 195 -36.55 -6.67 11.43
CA VAL A 195 -36.23 -5.71 12.50
C VAL A 195 -36.72 -4.34 12.06
N ALA A 196 -37.98 -4.02 12.38
CA ALA A 196 -38.43 -2.63 12.34
C ALA A 196 -37.49 -1.80 13.24
N PRO A 197 -36.86 -0.72 12.74
CA PRO A 197 -36.07 0.16 13.60
C PRO A 197 -36.96 0.64 14.74
N ARG A 198 -36.38 0.77 15.95
CA ARG A 198 -37.12 1.34 17.09
C ARG A 198 -37.71 2.68 16.63
N PRO A 199 -39.00 2.96 16.89
CA PRO A 199 -39.62 4.21 16.49
C PRO A 199 -38.75 5.39 16.93
N ALA A 200 -38.50 6.33 16.01
CA ALA A 200 -37.68 7.49 16.31
C ALA A 200 -38.31 8.29 17.46
N GLN A 201 -37.67 8.25 18.63
CA GLN A 201 -38.04 9.06 19.78
C GLN A 201 -37.38 10.42 19.63
N HIS A 202 -38.20 11.47 19.63
CA HIS A 202 -37.77 12.86 19.55
C HIS A 202 -38.13 13.55 20.87
N ASP A 203 -37.18 13.58 21.80
CA ASP A 203 -37.34 14.29 23.05
C ASP A 203 -36.78 15.71 22.92
N PHE A 204 -37.63 16.72 23.19
CA PHE A 204 -37.16 18.09 23.29
C PHE A 204 -36.52 18.32 24.66
N LEU A 205 -35.23 18.64 24.66
CA LEU A 205 -34.50 19.02 25.86
C LEU A 205 -34.20 20.53 25.83
N PRO A 206 -34.57 21.30 26.87
CA PRO A 206 -34.14 22.69 27.00
C PRO A 206 -32.61 22.82 26.92
N ALA A 207 -32.08 23.95 26.44
CA ALA A 207 -30.64 24.16 26.27
C ALA A 207 -29.82 23.75 27.50
N THR A 208 -30.28 24.14 28.70
CA THR A 208 -29.63 23.87 30.00
C THR A 208 -29.54 22.38 30.38
N ARG A 209 -30.20 21.50 29.62
CA ARG A 209 -30.12 20.03 29.75
C ARG A 209 -29.17 19.39 28.74
N MET A 210 -28.78 20.07 27.67
CA MET A 210 -27.96 19.50 26.58
C MET A 210 -26.47 19.34 26.93
N PHE A 211 -25.96 20.11 27.89
CA PHE A 211 -24.56 20.06 28.32
C PHE A 211 -24.44 20.09 29.84
N VAL A 212 -23.54 19.26 30.37
CA VAL A 212 -23.23 19.23 31.81
C VAL A 212 -22.55 20.53 32.27
N ALA A 213 -21.69 21.10 31.40
CA ALA A 213 -20.89 22.29 31.65
C ALA A 213 -21.52 23.59 31.08
N ALA A 214 -21.05 24.72 31.60
CA ALA A 214 -21.48 26.06 31.16
C ALA A 214 -20.70 26.60 29.95
N ASN A 215 -19.57 25.96 29.65
CA ASN A 215 -18.60 26.29 28.62
C ASN A 215 -18.05 24.98 28.00
N THR A 216 -17.25 25.11 26.97
CA THR A 216 -16.53 24.01 26.32
C THR A 216 -15.12 24.47 25.93
N PHE A 217 -14.33 23.64 25.24
CA PHE A 217 -13.04 24.07 24.70
C PHE A 217 -13.22 25.26 23.74
N GLY A 218 -12.59 26.39 24.06
CA GLY A 218 -12.86 27.68 23.40
C GLY A 218 -13.85 28.58 24.14
N GLU A 219 -14.21 28.24 25.39
CA GLU A 219 -14.91 29.11 26.35
C GLU A 219 -16.18 29.75 25.76
N ARG A 220 -16.33 31.07 25.88
CA ARG A 220 -17.51 31.85 25.45
C ARG A 220 -17.55 32.04 23.94
N GLU A 221 -16.41 31.91 23.27
CA GLU A 221 -16.24 32.00 21.84
C GLU A 221 -16.70 30.70 21.15
N ALA A 222 -16.78 29.58 21.88
CA ALA A 222 -17.30 28.31 21.39
C ALA A 222 -18.79 28.08 21.71
N MET A 223 -19.22 28.41 22.94
CA MET A 223 -20.57 28.10 23.43
C MET A 223 -21.05 29.09 24.50
N PHE A 224 -22.32 29.51 24.44
CA PHE A 224 -23.00 30.19 25.54
C PHE A 224 -24.52 30.00 25.51
N TYR A 225 -25.15 30.12 26.68
CA TYR A 225 -26.61 30.14 26.81
C TYR A 225 -27.16 31.52 26.49
N ALA A 226 -28.31 31.59 25.83
CA ALA A 226 -28.94 32.84 25.43
C ALA A 226 -30.45 32.82 25.68
N LYS A 227 -31.03 34.00 25.91
CA LYS A 227 -32.48 34.22 25.90
C LYS A 227 -32.74 35.63 25.36
N ASP A 228 -33.81 35.79 24.59
CA ASP A 228 -34.20 37.08 23.97
C ASP A 228 -33.05 37.73 23.17
N SER A 229 -32.27 36.91 22.44
CA SER A 229 -31.04 37.31 21.72
C SER A 229 -29.92 37.91 22.61
N GLN A 230 -29.97 37.75 23.93
CA GLN A 230 -28.94 38.18 24.88
C GLN A 230 -28.25 36.98 25.55
N MET A 231 -26.95 37.08 25.77
CA MET A 231 -26.17 36.06 26.48
C MET A 231 -26.56 36.00 27.95
N VAL A 232 -26.95 34.82 28.44
CA VAL A 232 -27.20 34.55 29.86
C VAL A 232 -25.93 33.96 30.48
N PRO A 233 -25.26 34.64 31.42
CA PRO A 233 -24.03 34.17 32.03
C PRO A 233 -24.32 33.10 33.10
N LEU A 234 -24.57 31.86 32.68
CA LEU A 234 -24.68 30.71 33.58
C LEU A 234 -23.30 30.18 33.97
N SER A 235 -23.12 29.80 35.23
CA SER A 235 -21.97 29.01 35.68
C SER A 235 -22.32 27.51 35.75
N GLY A 236 -21.30 26.65 35.88
CA GLY A 236 -21.51 25.22 36.16
C GLY A 236 -22.27 24.97 37.48
N GLY A 237 -22.18 25.91 38.44
CA GLY A 237 -22.96 25.90 39.67
C GLY A 237 -24.44 26.19 39.42
N ASP A 238 -24.75 27.17 38.56
CA ASP A 238 -26.13 27.51 38.20
C ASP A 238 -26.81 26.38 37.44
N LEU A 239 -26.13 25.78 36.44
CA LEU A 239 -26.64 24.60 35.75
C LEU A 239 -26.88 23.43 36.71
N SER A 240 -26.00 23.22 37.68
CA SER A 240 -26.17 22.16 38.69
C SER A 240 -27.34 22.44 39.65
N ARG A 241 -27.63 23.71 39.96
CA ARG A 241 -28.82 24.11 40.71
C ARG A 241 -30.10 23.87 39.89
N LEU A 242 -30.14 24.36 38.64
CA LEU A 242 -31.28 24.19 37.72
C LEU A 242 -31.66 22.72 37.54
N ARG A 243 -30.66 21.84 37.33
CA ARG A 243 -30.86 20.38 37.24
C ARG A 243 -31.42 19.77 38.53
N LYS A 244 -30.92 20.20 39.70
CA LYS A 244 -31.38 19.70 41.00
C LYS A 244 -32.80 20.14 41.34
N GLU A 245 -33.17 21.34 40.93
CA GLU A 245 -34.49 21.95 41.19
C GLU A 245 -35.52 21.63 40.09
N GLY A 246 -35.08 21.11 38.94
CA GLY A 246 -35.92 20.87 37.76
C GLY A 246 -36.39 22.13 37.04
N THR A 247 -35.79 23.29 37.35
CA THR A 247 -36.25 24.63 36.97
C THR A 247 -35.72 25.08 35.61
N HIS A 248 -35.88 24.23 34.59
CA HIS A 248 -35.40 24.51 33.23
C HIS A 248 -36.34 25.45 32.47
N ASP A 249 -35.80 26.58 31.99
CA ASP A 249 -36.49 27.50 31.08
C ASP A 249 -36.51 26.91 29.65
N PRO A 250 -37.69 26.62 29.06
CA PRO A 250 -37.81 26.06 27.71
C PRO A 250 -37.49 27.07 26.60
N GLU A 251 -37.50 28.38 26.90
CA GLU A 251 -37.13 29.46 25.97
C GLU A 251 -35.62 29.76 26.01
N MET A 252 -34.85 29.06 26.87
CA MET A 252 -33.39 29.18 26.87
C MET A 252 -32.81 28.52 25.62
N GLU A 253 -32.09 29.30 24.83
CA GLU A 253 -31.38 28.87 23.64
C GLU A 253 -29.92 28.53 23.95
N LEU A 254 -29.28 27.79 23.05
CA LEU A 254 -27.86 27.49 23.11
C LEU A 254 -27.15 27.97 21.83
N ALA A 255 -26.31 28.99 21.96
CA ALA A 255 -25.43 29.43 20.89
C ALA A 255 -24.20 28.52 20.85
N ILE A 256 -23.98 27.84 19.71
CA ILE A 256 -22.79 26.99 19.46
C ILE A 256 -22.13 27.45 18.16
N PHE A 257 -20.86 27.84 18.24
CA PHE A 257 -20.08 28.25 17.08
C PHE A 257 -19.31 27.06 16.52
N ARG A 258 -19.65 26.63 15.30
CA ARG A 258 -18.99 25.52 14.60
C ARG A 258 -17.51 25.86 14.33
N SER A 259 -16.60 25.19 15.03
CA SER A 259 -15.22 25.06 14.56
C SER A 259 -15.15 23.97 13.48
N ALA A 260 -14.27 24.13 12.50
CA ALA A 260 -14.17 23.19 11.38
C ALA A 260 -13.54 21.83 11.75
N SER A 261 -13.03 21.68 12.98
CA SER A 261 -12.19 20.57 13.41
C SER A 261 -12.76 19.71 14.54
N TRP A 262 -13.89 20.09 15.15
CA TRP A 262 -14.48 19.36 16.28
C TRP A 262 -15.99 19.17 16.16
N PRO A 263 -16.51 17.93 16.21
CA PRO A 263 -17.92 17.69 16.46
C PRO A 263 -18.25 18.03 17.91
N TYR A 264 -19.18 18.97 18.12
CA TYR A 264 -19.76 19.19 19.44
C TYR A 264 -20.75 18.06 19.76
N TYR A 265 -20.30 17.09 20.55
CA TYR A 265 -21.19 16.16 21.23
C TYR A 265 -21.81 16.88 22.43
N GLY A 266 -23.11 17.14 22.36
CA GLY A 266 -23.90 17.38 23.56
C GLY A 266 -23.92 16.12 24.40
N TYR A 267 -23.80 16.29 25.72
CA TYR A 267 -23.93 15.21 26.70
C TYR A 267 -25.11 15.58 27.60
N PRO A 268 -26.34 15.18 27.23
CA PRO A 268 -27.50 15.61 27.97
C PRO A 268 -27.56 14.94 29.35
N ASP A 269 -28.08 15.66 30.34
CA ASP A 269 -28.14 15.24 31.75
C ASP A 269 -29.14 14.10 32.04
N THR A 270 -29.68 13.47 31.00
CA THR A 270 -30.73 12.45 31.02
C THR A 270 -30.29 11.09 30.47
N PHE A 271 -29.05 10.98 29.98
CA PHE A 271 -28.42 9.74 29.52
C PHE A 271 -27.51 9.11 30.59
#